data_AF-A0A841I0A0-F1
#
_entry.id   AF-A0A841I0A0-F1
#
_cell.length_a   1.000
_cell.length_b   1.000
_cell.length_c   1.000
_cell.angle_alpha   90.00
_cell.angle_beta   90.00
_cell.angle_gamma   90.00
#
_symmetry.space_group_name_H-M   'P 1'
#
loop_
_entity.id
_entity.type
_entity.pdbx_description
1 polymer ?
#
loop_
_entity_poly.entity_id
_entity_poly.type
_entity_poly.pdbx_seq_one_letter_code
_entity_poly.pdbx_strand_id
1 'polypeptide(L)'
;MKPIHALILCLGTTLTLVGCGNPALPQPDFSLAPDPLLLRARTGERTQATLAVLDRQGIPADLSLEADAKWLGLPRSSLRLERGGTVLSLEATCPATPGTYSAALSAHAARLTRQATVLLECEALPPRTAMELLTPQVDLEAAWRGNASTALRLRNTGTADLEVRVSPPITGWLEVLPFTPTLPAGQELSLPVRATCLQEGAHVAFLEVHAGDLVRNALITLDCAAPEPTAQPTGQFDAVFGRNGVVQGDFGVPVEAADALFFGSWLYVAASAGEVGARDFALARYARGDHFDTQLDRSGLRRIDLGGDDQARSAGLFGHNICLAGSSQPASGSRELVVTCLDALGQPVPGFGTGGVFRWTAGSGDAQAHTLLATPTTLFVGGQAGTEYVLLALGRTGQLDPSFGNGGVLRGHFGDSDSAIHHLSIAFTRLLAVGQTQRGDSNAYGIASWRPDGTPAPDFASNTGPSLEAPAVARRAVTIENTLYVGGQVQHQTGDLVIAAWGPEGQVASAFGGGRVITRIFDSSEDSLEDLVSHQGQLYGLAHARTPAQSRAAVLRYSASGDLDNSFGRSGMALVPAAVGKLHPVRLLPLGPRLYVAGTLEESPVRTLAIVRLE
;
A
#
# COMPACT_ATOMS: atom_id res chain seq x y z
N MET A 1 46.44 -62.88 -54.60
CA MET A 1 46.75 -64.16 -55.29
C MET A 1 46.73 -63.92 -56.79
N LYS A 2 47.67 -64.51 -57.54
CA LYS A 2 47.75 -64.55 -59.02
C LYS A 2 46.40 -64.98 -59.67
N PRO A 3 46.11 -64.61 -60.92
CA PRO A 3 46.77 -65.23 -62.08
C PRO A 3 47.45 -64.22 -63.02
N ILE A 4 48.72 -64.48 -63.32
CA ILE A 4 49.38 -64.01 -64.53
C ILE A 4 49.34 -65.21 -65.48
N HIS A 5 48.71 -65.05 -66.65
CA HIS A 5 48.70 -66.04 -67.70
C HIS A 5 50.11 -66.15 -68.31
N ALA A 6 50.74 -67.31 -68.15
CA ALA A 6 51.99 -67.64 -68.82
C ALA A 6 51.67 -68.29 -70.18
N LEU A 7 52.09 -67.66 -71.26
CA LEU A 7 52.15 -68.28 -72.59
C LEU A 7 53.46 -69.06 -72.68
N ILE A 8 53.39 -70.38 -72.79
CA ILE A 8 54.56 -71.26 -72.93
C ILE A 8 54.77 -71.56 -74.41
N LEU A 9 55.88 -71.09 -74.97
CA LEU A 9 56.46 -71.57 -76.22
C LEU A 9 57.78 -72.27 -75.89
N CYS A 10 57.81 -73.59 -76.10
CA CYS A 10 59.02 -74.41 -75.99
C CYS A 10 59.90 -74.22 -77.22
N LEU A 11 61.19 -73.92 -77.00
CA LEU A 11 62.36 -74.51 -77.68
C LEU A 11 63.64 -73.81 -77.16
N GLY A 12 64.56 -74.56 -76.53
CA GLY A 12 65.98 -74.22 -76.45
C GLY A 12 66.44 -73.13 -75.45
N THR A 13 66.97 -73.58 -74.30
CA THR A 13 68.03 -73.01 -73.44
C THR A 13 68.26 -71.47 -73.35
N THR A 14 68.06 -70.96 -72.12
CA THR A 14 68.49 -69.69 -71.47
C THR A 14 67.77 -68.37 -71.81
N LEU A 15 67.08 -67.79 -70.82
CA LEU A 15 66.54 -66.42 -70.83
C LEU A 15 66.65 -65.81 -69.41
N THR A 16 67.41 -64.72 -69.29
CA THR A 16 67.57 -63.91 -68.07
C THR A 16 66.36 -62.98 -67.90
N LEU A 17 65.76 -62.97 -66.71
CA LEU A 17 64.66 -62.05 -66.35
C LEU A 17 65.18 -60.90 -65.47
N VAL A 18 65.20 -59.69 -66.04
CA VAL A 18 65.39 -58.42 -65.32
C VAL A 18 64.05 -57.99 -64.74
N GLY A 19 63.93 -57.94 -63.41
CA GLY A 19 62.76 -57.40 -62.74
C GLY A 19 62.77 -55.87 -62.72
N CYS A 20 61.80 -55.23 -63.36
CA CYS A 20 61.52 -53.80 -63.19
C CYS A 20 60.76 -53.57 -61.87
N GLY A 21 61.26 -52.69 -61.00
CA GLY A 21 60.55 -52.22 -59.82
C GLY A 21 59.43 -51.23 -60.18
N ASN A 22 58.30 -51.31 -59.49
CA ASN A 22 57.19 -50.35 -59.61
C ASN A 22 57.62 -48.95 -59.13
N PRO A 23 57.42 -47.87 -59.90
CA PRO A 23 57.63 -46.51 -59.40
C PRO A 23 56.56 -46.15 -58.36
N ALA A 24 56.97 -45.51 -57.26
CA ALA A 24 56.06 -45.04 -56.21
C ALA A 24 55.10 -43.98 -56.75
N LEU A 25 53.81 -44.11 -56.43
CA LEU A 25 52.79 -43.11 -56.77
C LEU A 25 53.12 -41.76 -56.11
N PRO A 26 53.00 -40.63 -56.85
CA PRO A 26 53.25 -39.30 -56.31
C PRO A 26 52.28 -39.00 -55.16
N GLN A 27 52.80 -38.46 -54.06
CA GLN A 27 52.05 -38.15 -52.84
C GLN A 27 51.64 -36.68 -52.83
N PRO A 28 50.44 -36.31 -52.35
CA PRO A 28 50.07 -34.90 -52.19
C PRO A 28 50.92 -34.25 -51.08
N ASP A 29 51.24 -32.96 -51.23
CA ASP A 29 51.90 -32.14 -50.21
C ASP A 29 51.19 -30.79 -50.08
N PHE A 30 51.01 -30.35 -48.84
CA PHE A 30 50.22 -29.18 -48.49
C PHE A 30 50.70 -28.56 -47.17
N SER A 31 50.26 -27.32 -46.91
CA SER A 31 50.49 -26.62 -45.64
C SER A 31 49.22 -25.89 -45.19
N LEU A 32 49.02 -25.78 -43.87
CA LEU A 32 47.95 -25.00 -43.27
C LEU A 32 48.48 -23.60 -42.93
N ALA A 33 47.74 -22.55 -43.27
CA ALA A 33 48.13 -21.18 -42.98
C ALA A 33 46.90 -20.26 -42.78
N PRO A 34 46.96 -19.27 -41.86
CA PRO A 34 48.07 -18.99 -40.94
C PRO A 34 48.19 -20.03 -39.82
N ASP A 35 49.40 -20.19 -39.27
CA ASP A 35 49.69 -21.02 -38.09
C ASP A 35 50.63 -20.23 -37.15
N PRO A 36 50.17 -19.81 -35.95
CA PRO A 36 48.84 -20.05 -35.40
C PRO A 36 47.73 -19.20 -36.07
N LEU A 37 46.51 -19.72 -36.09
CA LEU A 37 45.28 -18.98 -36.42
C LEU A 37 44.67 -18.40 -35.14
N LEU A 38 44.50 -17.07 -35.09
CA LEU A 38 43.94 -16.38 -33.91
C LEU A 38 42.46 -15.98 -34.13
N LEU A 39 41.61 -16.31 -33.16
CA LEU A 39 40.22 -15.88 -33.07
C LEU A 39 40.00 -15.12 -31.76
N ARG A 40 39.09 -14.13 -31.79
CA ARG A 40 38.67 -13.35 -30.63
C ARG A 40 37.15 -13.33 -30.51
N ALA A 41 36.65 -13.48 -29.29
CA ALA A 41 35.23 -13.43 -28.95
C ALA A 41 35.02 -13.10 -27.47
N ARG A 42 33.80 -12.72 -27.07
CA ARG A 42 33.44 -12.63 -25.65
C ARG A 42 32.94 -13.98 -25.13
N THR A 43 33.08 -14.23 -23.83
CA THR A 43 32.58 -15.46 -23.19
C THR A 43 31.13 -15.76 -23.58
N GLY A 44 30.87 -16.95 -24.15
CA GLY A 44 29.56 -17.38 -24.62
C GLY A 44 29.20 -17.00 -26.07
N GLU A 45 29.98 -16.16 -26.75
CA GLU A 45 29.76 -15.81 -28.15
C GLU A 45 30.38 -16.82 -29.12
N ARG A 46 29.86 -16.84 -30.35
CA ARG A 46 30.46 -17.58 -31.47
C ARG A 46 31.25 -16.63 -32.35
N THR A 47 32.36 -17.13 -32.89
CA THR A 47 33.21 -16.43 -33.85
C THR A 47 33.64 -17.38 -34.97
N GLN A 48 34.09 -16.84 -36.09
CA GLN A 48 34.49 -17.63 -37.26
C GLN A 48 35.80 -17.09 -37.83
N ALA A 49 36.61 -17.97 -38.40
CA ALA A 49 37.82 -17.60 -39.13
C ALA A 49 38.08 -18.56 -40.28
N THR A 50 38.87 -18.11 -41.24
CA THR A 50 39.26 -18.91 -42.41
C THR A 50 40.70 -19.36 -42.30
N LEU A 51 40.94 -20.64 -42.62
CA LEU A 51 42.25 -21.24 -42.71
C LEU A 51 42.49 -21.70 -44.16
N ALA A 52 43.60 -21.30 -44.76
CA ALA A 52 43.99 -21.76 -46.08
C ALA A 52 44.74 -23.09 -45.99
N VAL A 53 44.34 -24.04 -46.83
CA VAL A 53 45.07 -25.27 -47.11
C VAL A 53 45.76 -25.07 -48.46
N LEU A 54 47.06 -24.79 -48.40
CA LEU A 54 47.87 -24.43 -49.57
C LEU A 54 48.44 -25.71 -50.19
N ASP A 55 48.06 -25.99 -51.44
CA ASP A 55 48.65 -27.06 -52.26
C ASP A 55 50.09 -26.69 -52.65
N ARG A 56 51.04 -27.61 -52.44
CA ARG A 56 52.47 -27.42 -52.73
C ARG A 56 52.95 -28.15 -53.97
N GLN A 57 52.20 -29.12 -54.49
CA GLN A 57 52.64 -30.02 -55.57
C GLN A 57 51.66 -30.11 -56.75
N GLY A 58 50.50 -29.48 -56.68
CA GLY A 58 49.55 -29.45 -57.80
C GLY A 58 48.70 -30.72 -57.91
N ILE A 59 48.67 -31.54 -56.86
CA ILE A 59 48.06 -32.88 -56.80
C ILE A 59 46.80 -32.81 -55.92
N PRO A 60 45.60 -32.92 -56.51
CA PRO A 60 44.36 -32.93 -55.75
C PRO A 60 44.25 -34.14 -54.82
N ALA A 61 43.73 -33.95 -53.61
CA ALA A 61 43.56 -35.01 -52.62
C ALA A 61 42.36 -34.77 -51.71
N ASP A 62 41.77 -35.85 -51.19
CA ASP A 62 40.78 -35.75 -50.11
C ASP A 62 41.51 -35.72 -48.77
N LEU A 63 41.24 -34.67 -47.98
CA LEU A 63 41.79 -34.48 -46.65
C LEU A 63 40.75 -34.89 -45.61
N SER A 64 41.14 -35.68 -44.60
CA SER A 64 40.35 -35.83 -43.38
C SER A 64 40.80 -34.82 -42.33
N LEU A 65 39.85 -34.14 -41.69
CA LEU A 65 40.09 -33.08 -40.72
C LEU A 65 39.69 -33.53 -39.32
N GLU A 66 40.54 -33.24 -38.34
CA GLU A 66 40.30 -33.53 -36.92
C GLU A 66 40.74 -32.34 -36.06
N ALA A 67 39.87 -31.93 -35.13
CA ALA A 67 40.17 -30.93 -34.12
C ALA A 67 40.09 -31.58 -32.73
N ASP A 68 41.07 -31.30 -31.87
CA ASP A 68 41.17 -31.89 -30.53
C ASP A 68 40.33 -31.16 -29.46
N ALA A 69 39.62 -30.10 -29.84
CA ALA A 69 38.87 -29.25 -28.92
C ALA A 69 37.38 -29.13 -29.29
N LYS A 70 36.51 -29.33 -28.29
CA LYS A 70 35.04 -29.21 -28.45
C LYS A 70 34.56 -27.79 -28.77
N TRP A 71 35.32 -26.76 -28.39
CA TRP A 71 34.98 -25.37 -28.66
C TRP A 71 35.28 -24.97 -30.12
N LEU A 72 36.04 -25.77 -30.86
CA LEU A 72 36.39 -25.57 -32.26
C LEU A 72 35.55 -26.50 -33.14
N GLY A 73 34.56 -25.95 -33.82
CA GLY A 73 33.68 -26.64 -34.75
C GLY A 73 34.29 -26.75 -36.15
N LEU A 74 34.30 -27.97 -36.68
CA LEU A 74 34.56 -28.24 -38.09
C LEU A 74 33.22 -28.37 -38.83
N PRO A 75 32.96 -27.56 -39.89
CA PRO A 75 31.71 -27.69 -40.64
C PRO A 75 31.60 -29.02 -41.38
N ARG A 76 32.73 -29.67 -41.68
CA ARG A 76 32.84 -30.98 -42.34
C ARG A 76 34.09 -31.72 -41.85
N SER A 77 34.02 -33.05 -41.79
CA SER A 77 35.14 -33.94 -41.42
C SER A 77 36.08 -34.25 -42.59
N SER A 78 35.75 -33.81 -43.81
CA SER A 78 36.60 -33.96 -44.99
C SER A 78 36.55 -32.72 -45.89
N LEU A 79 37.66 -32.48 -46.60
CA LEU A 79 37.84 -31.34 -47.49
C LEU A 79 38.60 -31.80 -48.75
N ARG A 80 38.14 -31.41 -49.93
CA ARG A 80 38.88 -31.63 -51.17
C ARG A 80 39.95 -30.54 -51.33
N LEU A 81 41.21 -30.94 -51.42
CA LEU A 81 42.31 -30.08 -51.84
C LEU A 81 42.28 -29.95 -53.36
N GLU A 82 42.00 -28.73 -53.85
CA GLU A 82 42.05 -28.40 -55.26
C GLU A 82 43.43 -27.89 -55.66
N ARG A 83 43.73 -27.94 -56.97
CA ARG A 83 44.99 -27.41 -57.50
C ARG A 83 45.05 -25.90 -57.24
N GLY A 84 46.05 -25.47 -56.47
CA GLY A 84 46.19 -24.06 -56.01
C GLY A 84 45.69 -23.78 -54.60
N GLY A 85 45.12 -24.79 -53.92
CA GLY A 85 44.69 -24.72 -52.51
C GLY A 85 43.17 -24.57 -52.32
N THR A 86 42.74 -24.78 -51.09
CA THR A 86 41.33 -24.70 -50.67
C THR A 86 41.23 -23.92 -49.36
N VAL A 87 40.11 -23.25 -49.08
CA VAL A 87 39.86 -22.56 -47.80
C VAL A 87 38.91 -23.37 -46.93
N LEU A 88 39.22 -23.47 -45.65
CA LEU A 88 38.39 -24.05 -44.60
C LEU A 88 37.83 -22.95 -43.70
N SER A 89 36.52 -22.89 -43.53
CA SER A 89 35.89 -22.03 -42.53
C SER A 89 35.80 -22.79 -41.20
N LEU A 90 36.29 -22.20 -40.13
CA LEU A 90 36.24 -22.73 -38.78
C LEU A 90 35.25 -21.91 -37.95
N GLU A 91 34.45 -22.57 -37.13
CA GLU A 91 33.59 -21.89 -36.14
C GLU A 91 34.15 -22.16 -34.74
N ALA A 92 34.23 -21.15 -33.90
CA ALA A 92 34.63 -21.32 -32.51
C ALA A 92 33.54 -20.77 -31.58
N THR A 93 33.21 -21.51 -30.52
CA THR A 93 32.32 -21.04 -29.45
C THR A 93 33.16 -20.75 -28.21
N CYS A 94 33.18 -19.49 -27.80
CA CYS A 94 33.95 -19.04 -26.66
C CYS A 94 33.38 -19.60 -25.35
N PRO A 95 34.18 -20.34 -24.54
CA PRO A 95 33.72 -20.86 -23.26
C PRO A 95 33.26 -19.77 -22.28
N ALA A 96 32.51 -20.16 -21.25
CA ALA A 96 32.00 -19.23 -20.23
C ALA A 96 33.10 -18.63 -19.33
N THR A 97 34.25 -19.29 -19.25
CA THR A 97 35.41 -18.79 -18.50
C THR A 97 36.29 -17.94 -19.43
N PRO A 98 36.67 -16.71 -19.04
CA PRO A 98 37.63 -15.92 -19.81
C PRO A 98 39.00 -16.61 -19.87
N GLY A 99 39.73 -16.43 -20.96
CA GLY A 99 41.07 -16.99 -21.11
C GLY A 99 41.46 -17.23 -22.56
N THR A 100 42.68 -17.75 -22.74
CA THR A 100 43.18 -18.17 -24.06
C THR A 100 43.09 -19.68 -24.16
N TYR A 101 42.39 -20.16 -25.18
CA TYR A 101 42.22 -21.58 -25.49
C TYR A 101 43.06 -21.95 -26.70
N SER A 102 43.70 -23.11 -26.67
CA SER A 102 44.52 -23.64 -27.77
C SER A 102 43.98 -24.99 -28.22
N ALA A 103 43.94 -25.21 -29.53
CA ALA A 103 43.54 -26.46 -30.15
C ALA A 103 44.47 -26.81 -31.32
N ALA A 104 44.74 -28.09 -31.52
CA ALA A 104 45.40 -28.60 -32.70
C ALA A 104 44.36 -29.00 -33.76
N LEU A 105 44.48 -28.41 -34.95
CA LEU A 105 43.76 -28.85 -36.14
C LEU A 105 44.67 -29.72 -37.00
N SER A 106 44.33 -30.99 -37.16
CA SER A 106 45.07 -31.96 -37.96
C SER A 106 44.36 -32.21 -39.30
N ALA A 107 45.14 -32.21 -40.38
CA ALA A 107 44.69 -32.57 -41.72
C ALA A 107 45.55 -33.73 -42.25
N HIS A 108 44.89 -34.80 -42.71
CA HIS A 108 45.54 -36.03 -43.16
C HIS A 108 45.21 -36.34 -44.62
N ALA A 109 46.22 -36.68 -45.41
CA ALA A 109 46.06 -37.27 -46.73
C ALA A 109 47.15 -38.31 -47.02
N ALA A 110 46.72 -39.51 -47.42
CA ALA A 110 47.60 -40.67 -47.61
C ALA A 110 48.48 -40.93 -46.36
N ARG A 111 49.80 -40.71 -46.45
CA ARG A 111 50.75 -40.85 -45.32
C ARG A 111 51.19 -39.51 -44.73
N LEU A 112 50.67 -38.39 -45.22
CA LEU A 112 51.04 -37.05 -44.79
C LEU A 112 50.04 -36.52 -43.76
N THR A 113 50.56 -35.97 -42.67
CA THR A 113 49.79 -35.24 -41.66
C THR A 113 50.38 -33.85 -41.50
N ARG A 114 49.51 -32.83 -41.50
CA ARG A 114 49.87 -31.44 -41.16
C ARG A 114 48.99 -30.97 -40.02
N GLN A 115 49.57 -30.17 -39.14
CA GLN A 115 48.86 -29.59 -38.01
C GLN A 115 48.99 -28.07 -38.07
N ALA A 116 47.95 -27.39 -37.60
CA ALA A 116 47.97 -25.96 -37.31
C ALA A 116 47.42 -25.73 -35.90
N THR A 117 47.95 -24.73 -35.22
CA THR A 117 47.49 -24.29 -33.91
C THR A 117 46.39 -23.25 -34.08
N VAL A 118 45.25 -23.47 -33.44
CA VAL A 118 44.16 -22.49 -33.37
C VAL A 118 44.09 -21.93 -31.96
N LEU A 119 44.24 -20.62 -31.83
CA LEU A 119 44.14 -19.87 -30.58
C LEU A 119 42.81 -19.12 -30.54
N LEU A 120 42.05 -19.27 -29.47
CA LEU A 120 40.83 -18.51 -29.19
C LEU A 120 41.02 -17.69 -27.92
N GLU A 121 41.05 -16.37 -28.07
CA GLU A 121 41.05 -15.41 -26.95
C GLU A 121 39.60 -15.07 -26.57
N CYS A 122 39.23 -15.42 -25.34
CA CYS A 122 37.91 -15.23 -24.77
C CYS A 122 37.93 -14.10 -23.74
N GLU A 123 37.36 -12.95 -24.11
CA GLU A 123 37.27 -11.77 -23.25
C GLU A 123 36.05 -11.84 -22.32
N ALA A 124 36.20 -11.38 -21.08
CA ALA A 124 35.09 -11.29 -20.13
C ALA A 124 34.06 -10.24 -20.56
N LEU A 125 32.77 -10.49 -20.29
CA LEU A 125 31.75 -9.44 -20.41
C LEU A 125 32.02 -8.31 -19.41
N PRO A 126 31.82 -7.03 -19.80
CA PRO A 126 31.97 -5.93 -18.86
C PRO A 126 30.95 -6.07 -17.71
N PRO A 127 31.36 -5.79 -16.47
CA PRO A 127 30.45 -5.88 -15.33
C PRO A 127 29.31 -4.88 -15.48
N ARG A 128 28.07 -5.31 -15.20
CA ARG A 128 26.91 -4.43 -15.16
C ARG A 128 26.72 -3.90 -13.74
N THR A 129 26.63 -2.59 -13.59
CA THR A 129 26.26 -1.94 -12.33
C THR A 129 24.77 -1.64 -12.34
N ALA A 130 24.01 -2.14 -11.37
CA ALA A 130 22.61 -1.81 -11.21
C ALA A 130 22.20 -1.89 -9.73
N MET A 131 21.38 -0.94 -9.30
CA MET A 131 20.94 -0.79 -7.90
C MET A 131 19.46 -0.43 -7.85
N GLU A 132 18.75 -1.03 -6.91
CA GLU A 132 17.34 -0.78 -6.61
C GLU A 132 17.18 -0.43 -5.12
N LEU A 133 16.30 0.52 -4.83
CA LEU A 133 15.91 0.87 -3.46
C LEU A 133 14.56 0.21 -3.17
N LEU A 134 14.56 -0.81 -2.32
CA LEU A 134 13.36 -1.60 -1.97
C LEU A 134 12.44 -0.84 -1.00
N THR A 135 12.97 0.17 -0.31
CA THR A 135 12.24 1.05 0.60
C THR A 135 12.39 2.50 0.17
N PRO A 136 11.71 2.93 -0.92
CA PRO A 136 11.84 4.29 -1.45
C PRO A 136 11.22 5.36 -0.56
N GLN A 137 10.36 4.96 0.37
CA GLN A 137 9.77 5.83 1.39
C GLN A 137 9.76 5.11 2.74
N VAL A 138 10.06 5.85 3.81
CA VAL A 138 9.88 5.38 5.19
C VAL A 138 9.26 6.47 6.05
N ASP A 139 8.22 6.09 6.78
CA ASP A 139 7.51 6.96 7.70
C ASP A 139 7.83 6.54 9.14
N LEU A 140 8.27 7.49 9.95
CA LEU A 140 8.70 7.30 11.33
C LEU A 140 7.81 8.10 12.27
N GLU A 141 7.59 7.56 13.46
CA GLU A 141 6.92 8.25 14.56
C GLU A 141 7.83 8.24 15.78
N ALA A 142 8.00 9.40 16.41
CA ALA A 142 8.75 9.51 17.65
C ALA A 142 8.02 10.42 18.65
N ALA A 143 8.09 10.06 19.92
CA ALA A 143 7.69 10.96 21.01
C ALA A 143 8.58 12.21 21.04
N TRP A 144 8.09 13.29 21.64
CA TRP A 144 8.85 14.52 21.86
C TRP A 144 10.22 14.23 22.50
N ARG A 145 11.31 14.72 21.87
CA ARG A 145 12.72 14.43 22.24
C ARG A 145 13.12 12.95 22.22
N GLY A 146 12.27 12.08 21.68
CA GLY A 146 12.54 10.68 21.42
C GLY A 146 13.25 10.44 20.09
N ASN A 147 13.63 9.19 19.87
CA ASN A 147 14.26 8.72 18.64
C ASN A 147 13.41 7.63 17.99
N ALA A 148 13.35 7.63 16.66
CA ALA A 148 12.86 6.52 15.86
C ALA A 148 14.01 5.99 15.00
N SER A 149 14.02 4.69 14.70
CA SER A 149 15.09 4.08 13.89
C SER A 149 14.53 2.98 13.00
N THR A 150 15.11 2.85 11.81
CA THR A 150 14.71 1.88 10.80
C THR A 150 15.91 1.61 9.88
N ALA A 151 15.75 0.77 8.87
CA ALA A 151 16.76 0.56 7.85
C ALA A 151 16.17 0.64 6.44
N LEU A 152 16.82 1.42 5.57
CA LEU A 152 16.53 1.38 4.14
C LEU A 152 17.15 0.10 3.56
N ARG A 153 16.43 -0.55 2.63
CA ARG A 153 16.92 -1.75 1.96
C ARG A 153 17.29 -1.44 0.52
N LEU A 154 18.54 -1.74 0.16
CA LEU A 154 19.05 -1.64 -1.20
C LEU A 154 19.32 -3.03 -1.74
N ARG A 155 19.11 -3.22 -3.04
CA ARG A 155 19.42 -4.46 -3.75
C ARG A 155 20.33 -4.16 -4.93
N ASN A 156 21.40 -4.94 -5.07
CA ASN A 156 22.24 -4.92 -6.25
C ASN A 156 21.72 -5.93 -7.27
N THR A 157 21.18 -5.41 -8.37
CA THR A 157 20.64 -6.20 -9.48
C THR A 157 21.65 -6.36 -10.62
N GLY A 158 22.87 -5.83 -10.43
CA GLY A 158 24.00 -5.95 -11.34
C GLY A 158 24.85 -7.19 -11.10
N THR A 159 25.96 -7.26 -11.82
CA THR A 159 26.95 -8.36 -11.77
C THR A 159 28.28 -7.94 -11.16
N ALA A 160 28.43 -6.67 -10.77
CA ALA A 160 29.58 -6.14 -10.04
C ALA A 160 29.18 -5.75 -8.62
N ASP A 161 30.13 -5.89 -7.68
CA ASP A 161 29.99 -5.35 -6.33
C ASP A 161 29.97 -3.83 -6.38
N LEU A 162 29.14 -3.23 -5.52
CA LEU A 162 28.96 -1.79 -5.44
C LEU A 162 29.48 -1.26 -4.11
N GLU A 163 30.09 -0.07 -4.13
CA GLU A 163 30.45 0.68 -2.94
C GLU A 163 29.42 1.79 -2.72
N VAL A 164 28.64 1.66 -1.64
CA VAL A 164 27.53 2.54 -1.31
C VAL A 164 28.01 3.70 -0.46
N ARG A 165 27.65 4.92 -0.88
CA ARG A 165 27.88 6.17 -0.15
C ARG A 165 26.55 6.89 0.01
N VAL A 166 26.39 7.60 1.12
CA VAL A 166 25.15 8.32 1.42
C VAL A 166 25.49 9.77 1.71
N SER A 167 24.78 10.67 1.05
CA SER A 167 24.90 12.10 1.30
C SER A 167 24.22 12.41 2.63
N PRO A 168 24.93 13.01 3.62
CA PRO A 168 24.34 13.30 4.91
C PRO A 168 23.22 14.35 4.75
N PRO A 169 22.05 14.14 5.37
CA PRO A 169 20.92 15.06 5.26
C PRO A 169 21.20 16.36 6.02
N ILE A 170 20.88 17.51 5.41
CA ILE A 170 21.05 18.84 6.02
C ILE A 170 19.79 19.19 6.84
N THR A 171 19.42 18.33 7.78
CA THR A 171 18.13 18.49 8.49
C THR A 171 18.27 18.50 10.01
N GLY A 172 19.43 18.08 10.56
CA GLY A 172 19.71 18.07 12.01
C GLY A 172 18.94 17.02 12.81
N TRP A 173 17.76 16.60 12.34
CA TRP A 173 16.90 15.59 12.96
C TRP A 173 17.08 14.18 12.38
N LEU A 174 17.73 14.03 11.24
CA LEU A 174 17.95 12.73 10.59
C LEU A 174 19.44 12.43 10.50
N GLU A 175 19.83 11.19 10.79
CA GLU A 175 21.20 10.72 10.62
C GLU A 175 21.25 9.27 10.11
N VAL A 176 22.32 8.97 9.38
CA VAL A 176 22.64 7.62 8.91
C VAL A 176 23.57 6.98 9.93
N LEU A 177 23.17 5.82 10.44
CA LEU A 177 23.96 5.06 11.40
C LEU A 177 25.08 4.29 10.68
N PRO A 178 26.17 3.91 11.39
CA PRO A 178 27.26 3.14 10.79
C PRO A 178 26.79 1.84 10.12
N PHE A 179 27.34 1.56 8.93
CA PHE A 179 27.02 0.37 8.14
C PHE A 179 28.23 -0.08 7.30
N THR A 180 28.17 -1.29 6.76
CA THR A 180 29.19 -1.82 5.84
C THR A 180 28.91 -1.30 4.43
N PRO A 181 29.77 -0.51 3.78
CA PRO A 181 29.43 0.16 2.52
C PRO A 181 29.45 -0.76 1.29
N THR A 182 29.89 -2.02 1.43
CA THR A 182 29.94 -2.96 0.30
C THR A 182 28.59 -3.62 0.09
N LEU A 183 28.07 -3.52 -1.13
CA LEU A 183 26.85 -4.19 -1.58
C LEU A 183 27.21 -5.19 -2.70
N PRO A 184 27.40 -6.49 -2.37
CA PRO A 184 27.80 -7.49 -3.34
C PRO A 184 26.78 -7.74 -4.44
N ALA A 185 27.22 -8.21 -5.60
CA ALA A 185 26.35 -8.57 -6.72
C ALA A 185 25.23 -9.54 -6.31
N GLY A 186 23.97 -9.23 -6.64
CA GLY A 186 22.80 -10.04 -6.33
C GLY A 186 22.32 -10.00 -4.87
N GLN A 187 23.02 -9.30 -3.98
CA GLN A 187 22.69 -9.23 -2.55
C GLN A 187 21.89 -7.98 -2.18
N GLU A 188 21.47 -7.93 -0.91
CA GLU A 188 20.84 -6.77 -0.28
C GLU A 188 21.75 -6.14 0.77
N LEU A 189 21.58 -4.84 0.98
CA LEU A 189 22.23 -4.05 2.02
C LEU A 189 21.16 -3.34 2.86
N SER A 190 21.29 -3.45 4.18
CA SER A 190 20.52 -2.64 5.13
C SER A 190 21.30 -1.38 5.50
N LEU A 191 20.69 -0.22 5.27
CA LEU A 191 21.22 1.10 5.60
C LEU A 191 20.44 1.66 6.81
N PRO A 192 20.97 1.52 8.03
CA PRO A 192 20.29 1.95 9.24
C PRO A 192 20.25 3.49 9.32
N VAL A 193 19.09 4.03 9.67
CA VAL A 193 18.87 5.47 9.85
C VAL A 193 18.17 5.71 11.20
N ARG A 194 18.50 6.84 11.83
CA ARG A 194 17.88 7.30 13.06
C ARG A 194 17.34 8.71 12.85
N ALA A 195 16.11 8.92 13.27
CA ALA A 195 15.46 10.21 13.32
C ALA A 195 15.26 10.61 14.79
N THR A 196 15.60 11.84 15.13
CA THR A 196 15.47 12.41 16.48
C THR A 196 14.46 13.54 16.42
N CYS A 197 13.50 13.50 17.34
CA CYS A 197 12.47 14.51 17.40
C CYS A 197 12.99 15.80 18.05
N LEU A 198 13.35 16.79 17.23
CA LEU A 198 13.90 18.07 17.68
C LEU A 198 12.86 19.20 17.75
N GLN A 199 11.79 19.12 16.95
CA GLN A 199 10.70 20.09 16.88
C GLN A 199 9.37 19.36 16.66
N GLU A 200 8.27 19.84 17.25
CA GLU A 200 6.95 19.21 17.09
C GLU A 200 6.45 19.29 15.64
N GLY A 201 5.62 18.33 15.23
CA GLY A 201 5.00 18.28 13.90
C GLY A 201 5.69 17.35 12.91
N ALA A 202 5.26 17.41 11.65
CA ALA A 202 5.76 16.54 10.60
C ALA A 202 7.05 17.12 9.97
N HIS A 203 8.07 16.26 9.82
CA HIS A 203 9.33 16.57 9.17
C HIS A 203 9.52 15.69 7.95
N VAL A 204 10.19 16.23 6.93
CA VAL A 204 10.43 15.53 5.66
C VAL A 204 11.88 15.75 5.23
N ALA A 205 12.55 14.67 4.82
CA ALA A 205 13.90 14.70 4.28
C ALA A 205 14.05 13.75 3.09
N PHE A 206 14.95 14.09 2.18
CA PHE A 206 15.42 13.18 1.13
C PHE A 206 16.83 12.70 1.46
N LEU A 207 17.04 11.39 1.36
CA LEU A 207 18.35 10.76 1.51
C LEU A 207 18.84 10.26 0.15
N GLU A 208 19.92 10.85 -0.35
CA GLU A 208 20.54 10.43 -1.61
C GLU A 208 21.56 9.31 -1.36
N VAL A 209 21.34 8.17 -2.00
CA VAL A 209 22.21 6.99 -1.92
C VAL A 209 22.92 6.78 -3.26
N HIS A 210 24.24 6.77 -3.20
CA HIS A 210 25.15 6.69 -4.34
C HIS A 210 25.86 5.34 -4.39
N ALA A 211 26.04 4.80 -5.59
CA ALA A 211 26.91 3.66 -5.87
C ALA A 211 27.61 3.88 -7.21
N GLY A 212 28.79 4.51 -7.19
CA GLY A 212 29.40 5.07 -8.40
C GLY A 212 28.51 6.16 -9.00
N ASP A 213 28.17 6.03 -10.28
CA ASP A 213 27.28 6.96 -11.00
C ASP A 213 25.78 6.72 -10.75
N LEU A 214 25.42 5.66 -10.03
CA LEU A 214 24.03 5.34 -9.69
C LEU A 214 23.56 6.17 -8.50
N VAL A 215 22.42 6.85 -8.63
CA VAL A 215 21.78 7.63 -7.56
C VAL A 215 20.35 7.13 -7.31
N ARG A 216 19.97 6.97 -6.04
CA ARG A 216 18.61 6.69 -5.58
C ARG A 216 18.23 7.60 -4.43
N ASN A 217 16.99 8.07 -4.43
CA ASN A 217 16.49 8.97 -3.38
C ASN A 217 15.47 8.23 -2.53
N ALA A 218 15.64 8.28 -1.22
CA ALA A 218 14.66 7.81 -0.25
C ALA A 218 13.93 9.00 0.38
N LEU A 219 12.61 8.97 0.44
CA LEU A 219 11.80 9.91 1.21
C LEU A 219 11.70 9.42 2.65
N ILE A 220 12.07 10.26 3.62
CA ILE A 220 11.91 9.96 5.04
C ILE A 220 11.00 10.99 5.66
N THR A 221 9.91 10.54 6.27
CA THR A 221 9.03 11.39 7.08
C THR A 221 9.19 11.04 8.56
N LEU A 222 9.07 12.05 9.43
CA LEU A 222 9.04 11.89 10.87
C LEU A 222 7.85 12.69 11.42
N ASP A 223 6.87 12.03 12.03
CA ASP A 223 5.86 12.70 12.85
C ASP A 223 6.34 12.76 14.30
N CYS A 224 6.59 13.98 14.76
CA CYS A 224 6.96 14.28 16.13
C CYS A 224 5.70 14.49 16.98
N ALA A 225 5.35 13.48 17.77
CA ALA A 225 4.28 13.60 18.74
C ALA A 225 4.65 14.65 19.81
N ALA A 226 3.80 15.65 20.00
CA ALA A 226 3.90 16.57 21.13
C ALA A 226 3.91 15.77 22.46
N PRO A 227 4.59 16.23 23.52
CA PRO A 227 4.49 15.58 24.82
C PRO A 227 3.01 15.57 25.20
N GLU A 228 2.42 14.40 25.50
CA GLU A 228 1.04 14.35 25.94
C GLU A 228 0.89 15.26 27.16
N PRO A 229 0.12 16.35 27.06
CA PRO A 229 -0.14 17.15 28.23
C PRO A 229 -0.93 16.30 29.21
N THR A 230 -0.40 16.16 30.42
CA THR A 230 -1.02 15.45 31.53
C THR A 230 -2.29 16.14 32.03
N ALA A 231 -2.52 17.37 31.61
CA ALA A 231 -3.73 18.12 31.89
C ALA A 231 -4.91 17.52 31.11
N GLN A 232 -5.96 17.17 31.85
CA GLN A 232 -7.26 16.80 31.28
C GLN A 232 -7.96 18.03 30.71
N PRO A 233 -8.78 17.88 29.66
CA PRO A 233 -9.68 18.93 29.22
C PRO A 233 -10.54 19.46 30.37
N THR A 234 -10.63 20.78 30.47
CA THR A 234 -11.41 21.48 31.49
C THR A 234 -12.85 21.73 31.05
N GLY A 235 -13.13 21.69 29.75
CA GLY A 235 -14.42 22.02 29.15
C GLY A 235 -14.65 23.53 28.99
N GLN A 236 -13.62 24.36 29.17
CA GLN A 236 -13.75 25.79 28.89
C GLN A 236 -13.74 26.05 27.39
N PHE A 237 -14.70 26.85 26.91
CA PHE A 237 -14.72 27.28 25.52
C PHE A 237 -13.56 28.22 25.20
N ASP A 238 -12.82 27.89 24.15
CA ASP A 238 -11.70 28.68 23.71
C ASP A 238 -12.15 29.80 22.76
N ALA A 239 -12.43 30.97 23.34
CA ALA A 239 -12.91 32.12 22.58
C ALA A 239 -11.84 32.78 21.68
N VAL A 240 -10.56 32.45 21.86
CA VAL A 240 -9.47 32.99 21.03
C VAL A 240 -9.08 32.05 19.89
N PHE A 241 -9.67 30.85 19.82
CA PHE A 241 -9.48 29.93 18.70
C PHE A 241 -10.10 30.48 17.42
N GLY A 242 -9.31 30.63 16.35
CA GLY A 242 -9.80 31.18 15.09
C GLY A 242 -10.39 32.58 15.25
N ARG A 243 -11.57 32.82 14.68
CA ARG A 243 -12.30 34.09 14.82
C ARG A 243 -13.51 33.88 15.74
N ASN A 244 -13.49 34.49 16.92
CA ASN A 244 -14.55 34.35 17.94
C ASN A 244 -14.77 32.90 18.42
N GLY A 245 -13.70 32.09 18.49
CA GLY A 245 -13.76 30.71 18.95
C GLY A 245 -14.17 29.68 17.89
N VAL A 246 -14.25 30.10 16.61
CA VAL A 246 -14.58 29.22 15.49
C VAL A 246 -13.62 29.40 14.33
N VAL A 247 -13.27 28.29 13.69
CA VAL A 247 -12.65 28.23 12.37
C VAL A 247 -13.69 27.68 11.41
N GLN A 248 -13.98 28.39 10.33
CA GLN A 248 -14.99 27.97 9.33
C GLN A 248 -14.30 27.53 8.04
N GLY A 249 -14.96 26.69 7.23
CA GLY A 249 -14.54 26.35 5.87
C GLY A 249 -15.68 26.55 4.90
N ASP A 250 -15.50 27.45 3.93
CA ASP A 250 -16.53 27.83 2.96
C ASP A 250 -16.19 27.30 1.55
N PHE A 251 -17.01 26.39 1.05
CA PHE A 251 -16.89 25.82 -0.30
C PHE A 251 -17.55 26.69 -1.39
N GLY A 252 -18.19 27.81 -1.02
CA GLY A 252 -19.00 28.63 -1.92
C GLY A 252 -20.32 27.97 -2.34
N VAL A 253 -20.64 26.80 -1.76
CA VAL A 253 -21.85 26.01 -1.95
C VAL A 253 -22.29 25.46 -0.58
N PRO A 254 -23.55 25.06 -0.41
CA PRO A 254 -23.99 24.42 0.83
C PRO A 254 -23.12 23.20 1.16
N VAL A 255 -22.68 23.10 2.40
CA VAL A 255 -21.88 21.96 2.87
C VAL A 255 -22.52 21.33 4.10
N GLU A 256 -22.40 20.00 4.20
CA GLU A 256 -22.81 19.22 5.35
C GLU A 256 -21.62 18.38 5.81
N ALA A 257 -21.05 18.73 6.97
CA ALA A 257 -20.03 17.94 7.62
C ALA A 257 -20.56 16.51 7.86
N ALA A 258 -19.71 15.53 7.62
CA ALA A 258 -20.02 14.12 7.80
C ALA A 258 -19.17 13.51 8.91
N ASP A 259 -17.87 13.79 8.86
CA ASP A 259 -16.89 13.17 9.74
C ASP A 259 -15.63 14.04 9.85
N ALA A 260 -14.77 13.75 10.81
CA ALA A 260 -13.49 14.44 11.01
C ALA A 260 -12.48 13.55 11.73
N LEU A 261 -11.19 13.75 11.43
CA LEU A 261 -10.09 13.01 12.06
C LEU A 261 -8.79 13.80 12.08
N PHE A 262 -7.94 13.51 13.06
CA PHE A 262 -6.56 13.96 13.07
C PHE A 262 -5.66 12.98 12.32
N PHE A 263 -4.73 13.51 11.52
CA PHE A 263 -3.61 12.76 10.97
C PHE A 263 -2.42 13.70 10.91
N GLY A 264 -1.31 13.33 11.57
CA GLY A 264 -0.09 14.11 11.86
C GLY A 264 -0.15 15.62 11.63
N SER A 265 -0.07 16.49 12.62
CA SER A 265 -0.26 17.96 12.51
C SER A 265 -1.55 18.53 11.88
N TRP A 266 -2.39 17.75 11.19
CA TRP A 266 -3.56 18.23 10.47
C TRP A 266 -4.87 17.64 11.01
N LEU A 267 -5.92 18.46 10.95
CA LEU A 267 -7.31 18.08 11.15
C LEU A 267 -8.01 18.03 9.79
N TYR A 268 -8.65 16.91 9.49
CA TYR A 268 -9.43 16.72 8.29
C TYR A 268 -10.91 16.67 8.62
N VAL A 269 -11.74 17.33 7.82
CA VAL A 269 -13.21 17.30 7.93
C VAL A 269 -13.77 16.84 6.59
N ALA A 270 -14.37 15.66 6.58
CA ALA A 270 -15.10 15.12 5.45
C ALA A 270 -16.53 15.64 5.45
N ALA A 271 -17.07 15.89 4.26
CA ALA A 271 -18.35 16.52 4.08
C ALA A 271 -19.00 16.17 2.75
N SER A 272 -20.26 16.53 2.59
CA SER A 272 -20.93 16.61 1.28
C SER A 272 -21.06 18.08 0.91
N ALA A 273 -20.68 18.48 -0.30
CA ALA A 273 -20.74 19.88 -0.76
C ALA A 273 -21.52 20.00 -2.07
N GLY A 274 -22.52 20.88 -2.11
CA GLY A 274 -23.38 21.09 -3.26
C GLY A 274 -24.87 21.12 -2.90
N GLU A 275 -25.71 21.37 -3.89
CA GLU A 275 -27.16 21.35 -3.74
C GLU A 275 -27.70 19.92 -3.68
N VAL A 276 -28.84 19.73 -3.01
CA VAL A 276 -29.50 18.41 -2.94
C VAL A 276 -29.76 17.88 -4.36
N GLY A 277 -29.23 16.69 -4.67
CA GLY A 277 -29.32 16.07 -5.99
C GLY A 277 -28.10 16.32 -6.90
N ALA A 278 -27.11 17.08 -6.43
CA ALA A 278 -25.84 17.34 -7.11
C ALA A 278 -24.71 17.62 -6.10
N ARG A 279 -24.71 16.91 -4.96
CA ARG A 279 -23.62 17.00 -3.98
C ARG A 279 -22.41 16.22 -4.46
N ASP A 280 -21.23 16.69 -4.08
CA ASP A 280 -19.96 16.00 -4.22
C ASP A 280 -19.45 15.58 -2.85
N PHE A 281 -18.59 14.55 -2.80
CA PHE A 281 -17.74 14.36 -1.62
C PHE A 281 -16.84 15.58 -1.46
N ALA A 282 -16.58 15.97 -0.22
CA ALA A 282 -15.73 17.10 0.10
C ALA A 282 -14.79 16.78 1.27
N LEU A 283 -13.60 17.38 1.22
CA LEU A 283 -12.59 17.28 2.27
C LEU A 283 -12.01 18.66 2.53
N ALA A 284 -11.99 19.06 3.79
CA ALA A 284 -11.28 20.24 4.27
C ALA A 284 -10.11 19.82 5.16
N ARG A 285 -8.97 20.52 5.05
CA ARG A 285 -7.76 20.32 5.88
C ARG A 285 -7.42 21.61 6.64
N TYR A 286 -7.26 21.48 7.95
CA TYR A 286 -6.96 22.57 8.88
C TYR A 286 -5.66 22.27 9.62
N ALA A 287 -4.81 23.29 9.82
CA ALA A 287 -3.66 23.14 10.71
C ALA A 287 -4.16 22.86 12.14
N ARG A 288 -3.38 22.14 12.97
CA ARG A 288 -3.64 21.98 14.42
C ARG A 288 -3.71 23.32 15.20
N GLY A 289 -3.51 24.46 14.54
CA GLY A 289 -3.67 25.82 15.05
C GLY A 289 -4.97 26.51 14.61
N ASP A 290 -4.95 27.83 14.56
CA ASP A 290 -6.05 28.76 14.26
C ASP A 290 -6.15 29.18 12.78
N HIS A 291 -5.42 28.51 11.87
CA HIS A 291 -5.32 28.90 10.46
C HIS A 291 -5.44 27.71 9.48
N PHE A 292 -5.87 28.02 8.26
CA PHE A 292 -6.02 27.06 7.17
C PHE A 292 -4.69 26.55 6.63
N ASP A 293 -4.72 25.32 6.10
CA ASP A 293 -3.66 24.87 5.20
C ASP A 293 -3.93 25.37 3.78
N THR A 294 -3.13 26.31 3.30
CA THR A 294 -3.23 26.79 1.91
C THR A 294 -2.54 25.88 0.89
N GLN A 295 -1.96 24.74 1.29
CA GLN A 295 -1.23 23.83 0.40
C GLN A 295 -2.06 22.65 -0.14
N LEU A 296 -3.24 22.35 0.40
CA LEU A 296 -4.19 21.43 -0.23
C LEU A 296 -5.05 22.21 -1.23
N ASP A 297 -4.89 21.92 -2.53
CA ASP A 297 -5.61 22.57 -3.64
C ASP A 297 -5.68 24.12 -3.56
N ARG A 298 -4.63 24.76 -3.01
CA ARG A 298 -4.48 26.22 -2.82
C ARG A 298 -5.50 26.90 -1.89
N SER A 299 -6.43 26.16 -1.27
CA SER A 299 -7.48 26.70 -0.38
C SER A 299 -7.76 25.87 0.88
N GLY A 300 -7.17 24.69 1.02
CA GLY A 300 -7.46 23.75 2.10
C GLY A 300 -8.73 22.92 1.87
N LEU A 301 -9.43 23.13 0.75
CA LEU A 301 -10.74 22.56 0.45
C LEU A 301 -10.69 21.78 -0.87
N ARG A 302 -11.29 20.60 -0.91
CA ARG A 302 -11.34 19.74 -2.10
C ARG A 302 -12.74 19.15 -2.28
N ARG A 303 -13.28 19.23 -3.50
CA ARG A 303 -14.47 18.48 -3.93
C ARG A 303 -14.06 17.30 -4.81
N ILE A 304 -14.81 16.21 -4.69
CA ILE A 304 -14.58 14.93 -5.34
C ILE A 304 -15.93 14.48 -5.92
N ASP A 305 -16.09 14.74 -7.21
CA ASP A 305 -17.26 14.30 -7.99
C ASP A 305 -17.07 12.83 -8.39
N LEU A 306 -17.97 11.97 -7.93
CA LEU A 306 -18.02 10.53 -8.25
C LEU A 306 -19.08 10.21 -9.31
N GLY A 307 -19.79 11.23 -9.80
CA GLY A 307 -20.83 11.18 -10.81
C GLY A 307 -22.24 11.05 -10.21
N GLY A 308 -22.92 12.18 -10.05
CA GLY A 308 -24.33 12.22 -9.62
C GLY A 308 -24.53 13.00 -8.31
N ASP A 309 -25.36 12.48 -7.41
CA ASP A 309 -25.51 13.02 -6.04
C ASP A 309 -24.73 12.15 -5.06
N ASP A 310 -23.60 12.67 -4.59
CA ASP A 310 -22.63 12.00 -3.73
C ASP A 310 -22.72 12.52 -2.30
N GLN A 311 -22.92 11.61 -1.35
CA GLN A 311 -23.04 11.94 0.07
C GLN A 311 -21.94 11.26 0.88
N ALA A 312 -21.02 12.04 1.42
CA ALA A 312 -20.04 11.53 2.38
C ALA A 312 -20.71 11.26 3.73
N ARG A 313 -20.30 10.18 4.41
CA ARG A 313 -20.83 9.78 5.72
C ARG A 313 -19.77 9.47 6.75
N SER A 314 -18.61 9.00 6.34
CA SER A 314 -17.52 8.68 7.26
C SER A 314 -16.16 8.88 6.64
N ALA A 315 -15.17 9.15 7.49
CA ALA A 315 -13.77 9.24 7.14
C ALA A 315 -12.92 8.37 8.08
N GLY A 316 -11.90 7.73 7.52
CA GLY A 316 -10.96 6.90 8.26
C GLY A 316 -9.57 6.93 7.66
N LEU A 317 -8.56 6.66 8.48
CA LEU A 317 -7.17 6.58 8.05
C LEU A 317 -6.82 5.13 7.69
N PHE A 318 -6.40 4.87 6.47
CA PHE A 318 -5.95 3.54 6.03
C PHE A 318 -4.52 3.60 5.51
N GLY A 319 -3.57 3.23 6.37
CA GLY A 319 -2.16 3.53 6.14
C GLY A 319 -1.91 5.04 6.23
N HIS A 320 -1.44 5.63 5.13
CA HIS A 320 -1.19 7.08 5.03
C HIS A 320 -2.27 7.82 4.23
N ASN A 321 -3.32 7.10 3.81
CA ASN A 321 -4.38 7.64 2.98
C ASN A 321 -5.63 7.90 3.80
N ILE A 322 -6.33 8.98 3.48
CA ILE A 322 -7.60 9.33 4.08
C ILE A 322 -8.70 8.75 3.21
N CYS A 323 -9.43 7.79 3.74
CA CYS A 323 -10.53 7.16 3.05
C CYS A 323 -11.85 7.81 3.45
N LEU A 324 -12.66 8.16 2.45
CA LEU A 324 -14.00 8.68 2.58
C LEU A 324 -14.98 7.62 2.11
N ALA A 325 -16.07 7.45 2.84
CA ALA A 325 -17.14 6.53 2.47
C ALA A 325 -18.50 7.18 2.62
N GLY A 326 -19.44 6.69 1.82
CA GLY A 326 -20.82 7.13 1.85
C GLY A 326 -21.61 6.50 0.72
N SER A 327 -22.30 7.34 -0.05
CA SER A 327 -23.07 6.89 -1.20
C SER A 327 -22.90 7.79 -2.42
N SER A 328 -23.14 7.20 -3.59
CA SER A 328 -23.24 7.90 -4.87
C SER A 328 -24.52 7.49 -5.57
N GLN A 329 -25.30 8.46 -6.02
CA GLN A 329 -26.53 8.22 -6.76
C GLN A 329 -26.34 8.62 -8.23
N PRO A 330 -26.14 7.65 -9.15
CA PRO A 330 -26.05 7.95 -10.57
C PRO A 330 -27.40 8.43 -11.12
N ALA A 331 -27.35 9.13 -12.27
CA ALA A 331 -28.54 9.69 -12.95
C ALA A 331 -29.60 8.64 -13.33
N SER A 332 -29.18 7.39 -13.54
CA SER A 332 -30.05 6.23 -13.72
C SER A 332 -29.47 5.04 -12.95
N GLY A 333 -30.23 4.50 -12.01
CA GLY A 333 -29.81 3.35 -11.19
C GLY A 333 -30.19 3.52 -9.73
N SER A 334 -29.93 2.50 -8.92
CA SER A 334 -30.05 2.58 -7.46
C SER A 334 -28.82 3.30 -6.86
N ARG A 335 -28.95 3.78 -5.63
CA ARG A 335 -27.82 4.34 -4.88
C ARG A 335 -26.76 3.28 -4.63
N GLU A 336 -25.50 3.65 -4.82
CA GLU A 336 -24.35 2.78 -4.64
C GLU A 336 -23.57 3.13 -3.37
N LEU A 337 -23.02 2.12 -2.71
CA LEU A 337 -22.04 2.31 -1.64
C LEU A 337 -20.69 2.61 -2.30
N VAL A 338 -20.06 3.71 -1.89
CA VAL A 338 -18.77 4.14 -2.47
C VAL A 338 -17.73 4.42 -1.40
N VAL A 339 -16.48 4.09 -1.74
CA VAL A 339 -15.29 4.41 -0.92
C VAL A 339 -14.20 4.94 -1.84
N THR A 340 -13.59 6.06 -1.48
CA THR A 340 -12.39 6.57 -2.15
C THR A 340 -11.32 6.85 -1.10
N CYS A 341 -10.06 6.55 -1.41
CA CYS A 341 -8.94 6.88 -0.54
C CYS A 341 -8.09 7.95 -1.21
N LEU A 342 -7.70 8.96 -0.44
CA LEU A 342 -7.02 10.15 -0.89
C LEU A 342 -5.59 10.16 -0.37
N ASP A 343 -4.65 10.59 -1.20
CA ASP A 343 -3.26 10.79 -0.83
C ASP A 343 -3.07 12.07 0.02
N ALA A 344 -1.82 12.37 0.40
CA ALA A 344 -1.46 13.55 1.18
C ALA A 344 -1.79 14.89 0.49
N LEU A 345 -2.03 14.89 -0.83
CA LEU A 345 -2.44 16.06 -1.61
C LEU A 345 -3.97 16.11 -1.81
N GLY A 346 -4.71 15.17 -1.22
CA GLY A 346 -6.17 15.06 -1.36
C GLY A 346 -6.60 14.53 -2.72
N GLN A 347 -5.73 13.84 -3.48
CA GLN A 347 -6.09 13.22 -4.76
C GLN A 347 -6.49 11.75 -4.56
N PRO A 348 -7.52 11.24 -5.27
CA PRO A 348 -7.85 9.82 -5.25
C PRO A 348 -6.66 8.94 -5.63
N VAL A 349 -6.35 7.95 -4.80
CA VAL A 349 -5.27 6.99 -5.01
C VAL A 349 -5.64 6.09 -6.19
N PRO A 350 -4.97 6.18 -7.35
CA PRO A 350 -5.46 5.54 -8.58
C PRO A 350 -5.61 4.01 -8.50
N GLY A 351 -4.79 3.36 -7.66
CA GLY A 351 -4.79 1.91 -7.46
C GLY A 351 -5.86 1.38 -6.48
N PHE A 352 -6.72 2.25 -5.94
CA PHE A 352 -7.82 1.87 -5.07
C PHE A 352 -9.11 1.70 -5.87
N GLY A 353 -9.61 0.46 -6.01
CA GLY A 353 -10.77 0.17 -6.84
C GLY A 353 -10.55 0.51 -8.33
N THR A 354 -11.57 1.05 -8.99
CA THR A 354 -11.51 1.47 -10.39
C THR A 354 -11.45 2.98 -10.46
N GLY A 355 -10.35 3.54 -10.98
CA GLY A 355 -10.16 4.99 -11.09
C GLY A 355 -10.07 5.70 -9.73
N GLY A 356 -9.56 5.02 -8.69
CA GLY A 356 -9.44 5.56 -7.34
C GLY A 356 -10.70 5.47 -6.47
N VAL A 357 -11.70 4.73 -6.94
CA VAL A 357 -12.99 4.58 -6.25
C VAL A 357 -13.42 3.12 -6.25
N PHE A 358 -13.74 2.61 -5.07
CA PHE A 358 -14.48 1.37 -4.91
C PHE A 358 -15.98 1.69 -4.94
N ARG A 359 -16.73 0.91 -5.72
CA ARG A 359 -18.20 0.99 -5.83
C ARG A 359 -18.78 -0.39 -5.59
N TRP A 360 -19.89 -0.45 -4.86
CA TRP A 360 -20.60 -1.69 -4.59
C TRP A 360 -22.10 -1.46 -4.54
N THR A 361 -22.85 -2.40 -5.13
CA THR A 361 -24.32 -2.34 -5.18
C THR A 361 -24.93 -3.52 -4.45
N ALA A 362 -26.15 -3.32 -3.94
CA ALA A 362 -26.88 -4.36 -3.25
C ALA A 362 -27.38 -5.48 -4.20
N GLY A 363 -27.38 -5.24 -5.52
CA GLY A 363 -28.02 -6.06 -6.55
C GLY A 363 -29.49 -5.69 -6.76
N SER A 364 -30.19 -5.29 -5.70
CA SER A 364 -31.51 -4.65 -5.73
C SER A 364 -31.63 -3.66 -4.56
N GLY A 365 -32.36 -2.56 -4.75
CA GLY A 365 -32.46 -1.49 -3.76
C GLY A 365 -31.18 -0.65 -3.63
N ASP A 366 -31.17 0.25 -2.66
CA ASP A 366 -30.09 1.20 -2.39
C ASP A 366 -29.00 0.60 -1.50
N ALA A 367 -27.74 0.98 -1.72
CA ALA A 367 -26.62 0.70 -0.83
C ALA A 367 -25.94 1.99 -0.39
N GLN A 368 -25.49 2.05 0.86
CA GLN A 368 -24.78 3.21 1.39
C GLN A 368 -23.87 2.82 2.56
N ALA A 369 -22.67 3.39 2.61
CA ALA A 369 -21.81 3.31 3.78
C ALA A 369 -22.18 4.37 4.81
N HIS A 370 -22.09 4.03 6.10
CA HIS A 370 -22.26 4.96 7.21
C HIS A 370 -21.01 5.09 8.08
N THR A 371 -20.11 4.10 8.05
CA THR A 371 -18.92 4.09 8.91
C THR A 371 -17.75 3.37 8.26
N LEU A 372 -16.53 3.82 8.58
CA LEU A 372 -15.27 3.16 8.25
C LEU A 372 -14.55 2.75 9.54
N LEU A 373 -13.91 1.58 9.50
CA LEU A 373 -12.94 1.17 10.51
C LEU A 373 -11.75 0.52 9.84
N ALA A 374 -10.57 1.13 9.99
CA ALA A 374 -9.34 0.62 9.41
C ALA A 374 -8.53 -0.20 10.41
N THR A 375 -7.91 -1.26 9.90
CA THR A 375 -6.80 -1.98 10.53
C THR A 375 -5.54 -1.79 9.66
N PRO A 376 -4.37 -2.30 10.06
CA PRO A 376 -3.17 -2.20 9.23
C PRO A 376 -3.31 -2.78 7.81
N THR A 377 -4.22 -3.74 7.61
CA THR A 377 -4.36 -4.49 6.36
C THR A 377 -5.74 -4.37 5.71
N THR A 378 -6.77 -4.07 6.50
CA THR A 378 -8.16 -4.18 6.07
C THR A 378 -8.92 -2.90 6.41
N LEU A 379 -9.70 -2.40 5.46
CA LEU A 379 -10.66 -1.33 5.68
C LEU A 379 -12.07 -1.95 5.75
N PHE A 380 -12.65 -1.95 6.94
CA PHE A 380 -14.04 -2.37 7.14
C PHE A 380 -14.99 -1.22 6.83
N VAL A 381 -16.07 -1.52 6.11
CA VAL A 381 -17.09 -0.56 5.70
C VAL A 381 -18.45 -1.05 6.17
N GLY A 382 -19.05 -0.33 7.11
CA GLY A 382 -20.37 -0.65 7.65
C GLY A 382 -21.44 0.28 7.07
N GLY A 383 -22.63 -0.25 6.81
CA GLY A 383 -23.76 0.56 6.36
C GLY A 383 -25.03 -0.25 6.15
N GLN A 384 -25.75 0.08 5.08
CA GLN A 384 -27.06 -0.48 4.74
C GLN A 384 -27.11 -0.91 3.27
N ALA A 385 -27.80 -2.01 3.00
CA ALA A 385 -28.13 -2.54 1.68
C ALA A 385 -29.61 -2.94 1.65
N GLY A 386 -30.46 -2.13 1.01
CA GLY A 386 -31.92 -2.30 1.07
C GLY A 386 -32.42 -2.20 2.52
N THR A 387 -33.02 -3.28 3.01
CA THR A 387 -33.52 -3.39 4.40
C THR A 387 -32.52 -4.08 5.34
N GLU A 388 -31.39 -4.56 4.82
CA GLU A 388 -30.33 -5.26 5.57
C GLU A 388 -29.20 -4.31 5.93
N TYR A 389 -28.46 -4.61 7.01
CA TYR A 389 -27.14 -4.03 7.15
C TYR A 389 -26.17 -4.67 6.16
N VAL A 390 -25.08 -3.96 5.86
CA VAL A 390 -23.94 -4.52 5.14
C VAL A 390 -22.64 -4.19 5.85
N LEU A 391 -21.74 -5.17 5.89
CA LEU A 391 -20.37 -5.03 6.34
C LEU A 391 -19.43 -5.60 5.27
N LEU A 392 -18.59 -4.74 4.70
CA LEU A 392 -17.60 -5.08 3.69
C LEU A 392 -16.20 -5.05 4.29
N ALA A 393 -15.31 -5.90 3.79
CA ALA A 393 -13.88 -5.85 4.07
C ALA A 393 -13.12 -5.57 2.78
N LEU A 394 -12.36 -4.48 2.75
CA LEU A 394 -11.56 -4.06 1.60
C LEU A 394 -10.06 -4.17 1.92
N GLY A 395 -9.28 -4.70 0.98
CA GLY A 395 -7.82 -4.64 1.02
C GLY A 395 -7.26 -3.28 0.61
N ARG A 396 -5.93 -3.13 0.65
CA ARG A 396 -5.22 -1.88 0.31
C ARG A 396 -5.46 -1.36 -1.11
N THR A 397 -5.84 -2.23 -2.04
CA THR A 397 -6.17 -1.87 -3.43
C THR A 397 -7.67 -1.66 -3.65
N GLY A 398 -8.47 -1.60 -2.58
CA GLY A 398 -9.92 -1.43 -2.66
C GLY A 398 -10.67 -2.65 -3.19
N GLN A 399 -10.01 -3.80 -3.33
CA GLN A 399 -10.67 -5.08 -3.66
C GLN A 399 -11.28 -5.70 -2.41
N LEU A 400 -12.43 -6.37 -2.55
CA LEU A 400 -13.03 -7.15 -1.47
C LEU A 400 -12.05 -8.24 -1.00
N ASP A 401 -11.90 -8.40 0.31
CA ASP A 401 -11.08 -9.45 0.92
C ASP A 401 -11.85 -10.78 0.89
N PRO A 402 -11.49 -11.74 0.03
CA PRO A 402 -12.24 -12.99 -0.10
C PRO A 402 -12.17 -13.88 1.14
N SER A 403 -11.26 -13.62 2.07
CA SER A 403 -11.14 -14.37 3.33
C SER A 403 -12.14 -13.92 4.40
N PHE A 404 -12.82 -12.79 4.19
CA PHE A 404 -13.79 -12.25 5.13
C PHE A 404 -15.22 -12.64 4.75
N GLY A 405 -15.94 -13.32 5.64
CA GLY A 405 -17.35 -13.64 5.42
C GLY A 405 -17.63 -14.37 4.10
N ASN A 406 -18.62 -13.91 3.33
CA ASN A 406 -18.93 -14.45 2.00
C ASN A 406 -18.27 -13.60 0.91
N GLY A 407 -16.98 -13.85 0.65
CA GLY A 407 -16.25 -13.17 -0.43
C GLY A 407 -16.00 -11.68 -0.18
N GLY A 408 -15.79 -11.30 1.08
CA GLY A 408 -15.57 -9.92 1.52
C GLY A 408 -16.84 -9.19 1.96
N VAL A 409 -17.98 -9.87 1.97
CA VAL A 409 -19.29 -9.28 2.25
C VAL A 409 -20.01 -10.06 3.35
N LEU A 410 -20.58 -9.31 4.29
CA LEU A 410 -21.59 -9.78 5.23
C LEU A 410 -22.84 -8.92 5.10
N ARG A 411 -24.00 -9.57 5.12
CA ARG A 411 -25.32 -8.93 5.18
C ARG A 411 -26.18 -9.61 6.22
N GLY A 412 -27.14 -8.88 6.76
CA GLY A 412 -28.14 -9.45 7.66
C GLY A 412 -28.97 -8.39 8.35
N HIS A 413 -29.66 -8.81 9.41
CA HIS A 413 -30.45 -7.94 10.26
C HIS A 413 -30.00 -8.07 11.71
N PHE A 414 -30.10 -6.97 12.47
CA PHE A 414 -29.99 -7.03 13.92
C PHE A 414 -31.29 -7.54 14.55
N GLY A 415 -32.43 -7.08 14.04
CA GLY A 415 -33.78 -7.44 14.46
C GLY A 415 -34.65 -7.92 13.28
N ASP A 416 -35.88 -7.42 13.18
CA ASP A 416 -36.90 -7.93 12.24
C ASP A 416 -36.67 -7.43 10.79
N SER A 417 -36.31 -6.16 10.64
CA SER A 417 -36.11 -5.49 9.34
C SER A 417 -35.35 -4.17 9.48
N ASP A 418 -35.08 -3.49 8.36
CA ASP A 418 -34.50 -2.14 8.27
C ASP A 418 -33.28 -1.92 9.17
N SER A 419 -32.28 -2.78 8.97
CA SER A 419 -31.04 -2.74 9.72
C SER A 419 -29.99 -1.87 9.03
N ALA A 420 -29.28 -1.06 9.80
CA ALA A 420 -28.13 -0.30 9.31
C ALA A 420 -27.04 -0.24 10.37
N ILE A 421 -25.80 -0.54 9.98
CA ILE A 421 -24.62 -0.34 10.84
C ILE A 421 -24.27 1.14 10.82
N HIS A 422 -24.24 1.79 11.99
CA HIS A 422 -23.85 3.20 12.13
C HIS A 422 -22.44 3.38 12.67
N HIS A 423 -21.89 2.40 13.39
CA HIS A 423 -20.53 2.47 13.88
C HIS A 423 -19.91 1.08 14.03
N LEU A 424 -18.63 0.99 13.70
CA LEU A 424 -17.80 -0.19 13.88
C LEU A 424 -16.72 0.08 14.92
N SER A 425 -16.39 -0.92 15.73
CA SER A 425 -15.24 -0.88 16.63
C SER A 425 -14.57 -2.24 16.73
N ILE A 426 -13.27 -2.26 17.02
CA ILE A 426 -12.60 -3.49 17.45
C ILE A 426 -12.46 -3.43 18.96
N ALA A 427 -13.07 -4.38 19.64
CA ALA A 427 -13.03 -4.49 21.09
C ALA A 427 -13.12 -5.96 21.49
N PHE A 428 -12.48 -6.32 22.60
CA PHE A 428 -12.53 -7.68 23.16
C PHE A 428 -12.13 -8.76 22.14
N THR A 429 -11.17 -8.46 21.25
CA THR A 429 -10.73 -9.32 20.13
C THR A 429 -11.79 -9.60 19.05
N ARG A 430 -12.88 -8.84 19.04
CA ARG A 430 -14.00 -8.96 18.10
C ARG A 430 -14.13 -7.67 17.29
N LEU A 431 -14.68 -7.81 16.10
CA LEU A 431 -15.27 -6.71 15.35
C LEU A 431 -16.71 -6.56 15.84
N LEU A 432 -17.03 -5.40 16.41
CA LEU A 432 -18.35 -5.07 16.90
C LEU A 432 -18.99 -4.01 16.00
N ALA A 433 -20.25 -4.21 15.67
CA ALA A 433 -21.07 -3.22 14.99
C ALA A 433 -22.24 -2.81 15.88
N VAL A 434 -22.52 -1.51 15.90
CA VAL A 434 -23.74 -0.97 16.49
C VAL A 434 -24.52 -0.19 15.45
N GLY A 435 -25.84 -0.16 15.60
CA GLY A 435 -26.68 0.51 14.64
C GLY A 435 -28.15 0.51 15.03
N GLN A 436 -29.00 0.59 14.01
CA GLN A 436 -30.45 0.58 14.15
C GLN A 436 -31.07 -0.64 13.45
N THR A 437 -32.28 -0.99 13.88
CA THR A 437 -33.16 -1.99 13.28
C THR A 437 -34.61 -1.66 13.62
N GLN A 438 -35.57 -2.19 12.88
CA GLN A 438 -36.96 -2.20 13.30
C GLN A 438 -37.28 -3.41 14.17
N ARG A 439 -38.17 -3.19 15.14
CA ARG A 439 -38.83 -4.21 15.93
C ARG A 439 -40.31 -3.87 16.06
N GLY A 440 -41.17 -4.65 15.41
CA GLY A 440 -42.57 -4.25 15.20
C GLY A 440 -42.67 -2.86 14.56
N ASP A 441 -43.46 -1.97 15.15
CA ASP A 441 -43.65 -0.59 14.66
C ASP A 441 -42.65 0.44 15.23
N SER A 442 -41.57 -0.01 15.88
CA SER A 442 -40.63 0.85 16.60
C SER A 442 -39.18 0.66 16.15
N ASN A 443 -38.38 1.72 16.24
CA ASN A 443 -36.94 1.64 16.04
C ASN A 443 -36.27 1.08 17.30
N ALA A 444 -35.34 0.16 17.10
CA ALA A 444 -34.49 -0.40 18.12
C ALA A 444 -33.03 -0.28 17.69
N TYR A 445 -32.12 -0.33 18.64
CA TYR A 445 -30.70 -0.50 18.33
C TYR A 445 -30.35 -1.97 18.15
N GLY A 446 -29.29 -2.20 17.39
CA GLY A 446 -28.68 -3.51 17.22
C GLY A 446 -27.22 -3.52 17.63
N ILE A 447 -26.76 -4.65 18.16
CA ILE A 447 -25.33 -4.95 18.32
C ILE A 447 -25.08 -6.30 17.67
N ALA A 448 -24.01 -6.38 16.87
CA ALA A 448 -23.55 -7.63 16.29
C ALA A 448 -22.03 -7.74 16.43
N SER A 449 -21.55 -8.98 16.51
CA SER A 449 -20.17 -9.32 16.79
C SER A 449 -19.67 -10.41 15.85
N TRP A 450 -18.46 -10.20 15.35
CA TRP A 450 -17.75 -11.17 14.53
C TRP A 450 -16.31 -11.29 15.00
N ARG A 451 -15.68 -12.41 14.67
CA ARG A 451 -14.22 -12.46 14.62
C ARG A 451 -13.73 -11.56 13.48
N PRO A 452 -12.45 -11.12 13.50
CA PRO A 452 -11.91 -10.29 12.42
C PRO A 452 -11.98 -10.91 11.01
N ASP A 453 -12.15 -12.23 10.89
CA ASP A 453 -12.39 -12.97 9.64
C ASP A 453 -13.87 -12.98 9.18
N GLY A 454 -14.76 -12.31 9.92
CA GLY A 454 -16.17 -12.22 9.60
C GLY A 454 -17.00 -13.44 10.04
N THR A 455 -16.39 -14.42 10.72
CA THR A 455 -17.17 -15.51 11.32
C THR A 455 -17.96 -14.98 12.53
N PRO A 456 -19.23 -15.37 12.72
CA PRO A 456 -20.02 -14.92 13.87
C PRO A 456 -19.33 -15.24 15.20
N ALA A 457 -19.40 -14.28 16.14
CA ALA A 457 -18.96 -14.43 17.51
C ALA A 457 -20.21 -14.42 18.43
N PRO A 458 -20.94 -15.55 18.55
CA PRO A 458 -22.26 -15.61 19.18
C PRO A 458 -22.24 -15.48 20.70
N ASP A 459 -21.06 -15.39 21.30
CA ASP A 459 -20.83 -15.29 22.74
C ASP A 459 -21.02 -13.87 23.28
N PHE A 460 -20.98 -12.86 22.43
CA PHE A 460 -21.30 -11.49 22.79
C PHE A 460 -22.79 -11.26 22.50
N ALA A 461 -23.60 -11.05 23.55
CA ALA A 461 -25.02 -10.66 23.52
C ALA A 461 -25.77 -11.04 22.22
N SER A 462 -26.59 -12.11 22.26
CA SER A 462 -27.49 -12.50 21.16
C SER A 462 -28.00 -11.27 20.41
N ASN A 463 -27.98 -11.26 19.07
CA ASN A 463 -28.22 -10.15 18.10
C ASN A 463 -29.27 -9.06 18.45
N THR A 464 -30.08 -9.27 19.47
CA THR A 464 -30.85 -8.27 20.20
C THR A 464 -30.42 -8.34 21.68
N GLY A 465 -29.67 -7.34 22.17
CA GLY A 465 -29.23 -7.32 23.57
C GLY A 465 -30.42 -7.51 24.54
N PRO A 466 -30.18 -7.95 25.80
CA PRO A 466 -31.21 -7.96 26.83
C PRO A 466 -32.01 -6.66 26.83
N SER A 467 -33.32 -6.78 27.03
CA SER A 467 -34.33 -5.71 26.97
C SER A 467 -34.13 -4.63 28.04
N LEU A 468 -33.00 -3.93 28.00
CA LEU A 468 -32.92 -2.57 28.49
C LEU A 468 -33.72 -1.75 27.49
N GLU A 469 -34.82 -1.14 27.95
CA GLU A 469 -35.65 -0.23 27.15
C GLU A 469 -34.87 1.06 26.76
N ALA A 470 -33.78 0.99 25.96
CA ALA A 470 -33.06 2.08 25.24
C ALA A 470 -31.76 1.56 24.57
N PRO A 471 -31.12 2.27 23.61
CA PRO A 471 -31.54 3.40 22.72
C PRO A 471 -32.47 2.98 21.56
N ALA A 472 -33.14 3.93 20.91
CA ALA A 472 -33.88 3.66 19.67
C ALA A 472 -32.97 3.63 18.43
N VAL A 473 -31.86 4.37 18.49
CA VAL A 473 -30.81 4.39 17.45
C VAL A 473 -29.45 4.45 18.15
N ALA A 474 -28.61 3.43 17.98
CA ALA A 474 -27.20 3.51 18.38
C ALA A 474 -26.38 4.19 17.28
N ARG A 475 -25.61 5.22 17.65
CA ARG A 475 -24.87 6.06 16.70
C ARG A 475 -23.36 5.89 16.80
N ARG A 476 -22.85 5.65 18.01
CA ARG A 476 -21.42 5.48 18.27
C ARG A 476 -21.19 4.44 19.34
N ALA A 477 -20.01 3.84 19.28
CA ALA A 477 -19.52 3.00 20.37
C ALA A 477 -18.04 3.27 20.64
N VAL A 478 -17.66 3.24 21.90
CA VAL A 478 -16.25 3.33 22.33
C VAL A 478 -15.99 2.34 23.45
N THR A 479 -14.78 1.80 23.50
CA THR A 479 -14.36 0.90 24.57
C THR A 479 -13.38 1.61 25.49
N ILE A 480 -13.63 1.51 26.80
CA ILE A 480 -12.70 1.94 27.84
C ILE A 480 -12.45 0.74 28.73
N GLU A 481 -11.19 0.31 28.80
CA GLU A 481 -10.80 -0.91 29.52
C GLU A 481 -11.66 -2.11 29.07
N ASN A 482 -12.45 -2.68 29.99
CA ASN A 482 -13.30 -3.84 29.76
C ASN A 482 -14.78 -3.49 29.54
N THR A 483 -15.10 -2.22 29.22
CA THR A 483 -16.48 -1.78 29.02
C THR A 483 -16.66 -1.15 27.64
N LEU A 484 -17.65 -1.63 26.90
CA LEU A 484 -18.14 -1.03 25.67
C LEU A 484 -19.29 -0.09 26.02
N TYR A 485 -19.14 1.18 25.67
CA TYR A 485 -20.17 2.19 25.78
C TYR A 485 -20.80 2.43 24.42
N VAL A 486 -22.12 2.38 24.35
CA VAL A 486 -22.90 2.59 23.13
C VAL A 486 -23.79 3.81 23.34
N GLY A 487 -23.52 4.86 22.58
CA GLY A 487 -24.23 6.13 22.62
C GLY A 487 -25.30 6.24 21.54
N GLY A 488 -26.41 6.90 21.87
CA GLY A 488 -27.52 7.08 20.96
C GLY A 488 -28.59 8.03 21.49
N GLN A 489 -29.81 7.87 20.98
CA GLN A 489 -30.99 8.63 21.39
C GLN A 489 -32.14 7.70 21.79
N VAL A 490 -32.94 8.10 22.77
CA VAL A 490 -34.16 7.39 23.16
C VAL A 490 -35.36 7.94 22.35
N GLN A 491 -36.22 7.07 21.81
CA GLN A 491 -37.53 7.49 21.27
C GLN A 491 -38.53 7.71 22.41
N HIS A 492 -38.48 8.88 23.05
CA HIS A 492 -39.62 9.40 23.81
C HIS A 492 -40.00 10.78 23.26
N GLN A 493 -41.13 11.35 23.70
CA GLN A 493 -41.74 12.56 23.14
C GLN A 493 -40.80 13.77 23.04
N THR A 494 -39.69 13.78 23.78
CA THR A 494 -38.64 14.81 23.69
C THR A 494 -37.29 14.29 23.19
N GLY A 495 -37.04 12.99 23.06
CA GLY A 495 -35.77 12.45 22.57
C GLY A 495 -34.54 12.84 23.40
N ASP A 496 -34.17 12.05 24.42
CA ASP A 496 -33.01 12.32 25.28
C ASP A 496 -31.77 11.52 24.82
N LEU A 497 -30.58 12.02 25.14
CA LEU A 497 -29.32 11.32 24.88
C LEU A 497 -29.14 10.16 25.87
N VAL A 498 -28.59 9.05 25.40
CA VAL A 498 -28.41 7.84 26.22
C VAL A 498 -27.09 7.16 25.93
N ILE A 499 -26.48 6.62 26.97
CA ILE A 499 -25.30 5.77 26.90
C ILE A 499 -25.61 4.46 27.62
N ALA A 500 -25.52 3.34 26.92
CA ALA A 500 -25.62 1.99 27.48
C ALA A 500 -24.23 1.37 27.60
N ALA A 501 -23.99 0.58 28.65
CA ALA A 501 -22.68 0.02 28.95
C ALA A 501 -22.71 -1.52 29.01
N TRP A 502 -21.72 -2.15 28.38
CA TRP A 502 -21.63 -3.59 28.18
C TRP A 502 -20.25 -4.12 28.57
N GLY A 503 -20.21 -5.26 29.24
CA GLY A 503 -18.98 -5.99 29.53
C GLY A 503 -18.49 -6.82 28.34
N PRO A 504 -17.31 -7.48 28.47
CA PRO A 504 -16.64 -8.16 27.36
C PRO A 504 -17.35 -9.41 26.83
N GLU A 505 -18.31 -9.95 27.59
CA GLU A 505 -19.13 -11.12 27.24
C GLU A 505 -20.56 -10.68 26.87
N GLY A 506 -20.79 -9.39 26.63
CA GLY A 506 -22.11 -8.86 26.28
C GLY A 506 -23.10 -8.82 27.45
N GLN A 507 -22.62 -8.93 28.68
CA GLN A 507 -23.41 -8.69 29.89
C GLN A 507 -23.56 -7.18 30.15
N VAL A 508 -24.67 -6.77 30.76
CA VAL A 508 -24.88 -5.37 31.15
C VAL A 508 -23.84 -4.95 32.19
N ALA A 509 -23.14 -3.84 31.94
CA ALA A 509 -22.17 -3.29 32.88
C ALA A 509 -22.89 -2.42 33.95
N SER A 510 -23.45 -3.08 34.95
CA SER A 510 -24.31 -2.46 35.98
C SER A 510 -23.63 -1.36 36.82
N ALA A 511 -22.30 -1.35 36.88
CA ALA A 511 -21.53 -0.32 37.57
C ALA A 511 -21.72 1.08 36.97
N PHE A 512 -22.11 1.17 35.69
CA PHE A 512 -22.37 2.44 35.00
C PHE A 512 -23.87 2.74 35.01
N GLY A 513 -24.37 3.51 35.98
CA GLY A 513 -25.77 3.92 36.06
C GLY A 513 -26.78 2.77 36.12
N GLY A 514 -26.39 1.58 36.58
CA GLY A 514 -27.24 0.38 36.47
C GLY A 514 -27.25 -0.26 35.07
N GLY A 515 -26.26 0.05 34.23
CA GLY A 515 -26.11 -0.40 32.85
C GLY A 515 -26.38 0.67 31.81
N ARG A 516 -26.93 1.83 32.23
CA ARG A 516 -27.36 2.90 31.32
C ARG A 516 -27.46 4.24 32.02
N VAL A 517 -27.13 5.31 31.30
CA VAL A 517 -27.38 6.69 31.71
C VAL A 517 -28.17 7.42 30.63
N ILE A 518 -29.23 8.12 31.03
CA ILE A 518 -29.98 9.05 30.18
C ILE A 518 -29.69 10.45 30.70
N THR A 519 -29.23 11.36 29.83
CA THR A 519 -28.91 12.74 30.20
C THR A 519 -29.81 13.70 29.44
N ARG A 520 -30.28 14.74 30.14
CA ARG A 520 -31.01 15.86 29.54
C ARG A 520 -30.17 17.11 29.68
N ILE A 521 -30.02 17.85 28.59
CA ILE A 521 -29.20 19.07 28.56
C ILE A 521 -30.09 20.28 28.88
N PHE A 522 -31.24 20.38 28.21
CA PHE A 522 -32.23 21.41 28.49
C PHE A 522 -33.60 20.77 28.78
N ASP A 523 -34.46 21.52 29.47
CA ASP A 523 -35.85 21.10 29.61
C ASP A 523 -36.53 21.14 28.24
N SER A 524 -37.30 20.10 27.90
CA SER A 524 -38.04 19.98 26.63
C SER A 524 -37.18 20.05 25.36
N SER A 525 -35.89 19.73 25.43
CA SER A 525 -35.04 19.58 24.25
C SER A 525 -35.11 18.18 23.63
N GLU A 526 -34.95 18.16 22.31
CA GLU A 526 -34.45 17.02 21.56
C GLU A 526 -32.93 17.01 21.59
N ASP A 527 -32.39 16.12 22.43
CA ASP A 527 -30.96 15.90 22.60
C ASP A 527 -30.57 14.60 21.88
N SER A 528 -29.71 14.72 20.87
CA SER A 528 -29.11 13.56 20.20
C SER A 528 -27.63 13.45 20.52
N LEU A 529 -27.16 12.25 20.87
CA LEU A 529 -25.73 11.96 20.93
C LEU A 529 -25.18 11.85 19.51
N GLU A 530 -24.21 12.68 19.18
CA GLU A 530 -23.58 12.73 17.85
C GLU A 530 -22.23 12.01 17.84
N ASP A 531 -21.45 12.13 18.92
CA ASP A 531 -20.19 11.41 19.06
C ASP A 531 -19.96 10.86 20.48
N LEU A 532 -19.13 9.81 20.57
CA LEU A 532 -18.68 9.25 21.85
C LEU A 532 -17.21 8.89 21.75
N VAL A 533 -16.39 9.45 22.63
CA VAL A 533 -14.94 9.25 22.60
C VAL A 533 -14.39 8.94 23.98
N SER A 534 -13.30 8.18 23.99
CA SER A 534 -12.47 7.97 25.17
C SER A 534 -11.23 8.82 25.02
N HIS A 535 -10.89 9.56 26.08
CA HIS A 535 -9.65 10.33 26.12
C HIS A 535 -9.07 10.32 27.51
N GLN A 536 -7.80 9.93 27.62
CA GLN A 536 -7.08 9.80 28.91
C GLN A 536 -7.88 9.00 29.96
N GLY A 537 -8.55 7.92 29.53
CA GLY A 537 -9.36 7.03 30.37
C GLY A 537 -10.73 7.58 30.78
N GLN A 538 -11.10 8.78 30.32
CA GLN A 538 -12.40 9.39 30.60
C GLN A 538 -13.35 9.26 29.40
N LEU A 539 -14.64 9.17 29.68
CA LEU A 539 -15.69 9.09 28.66
C LEU A 539 -16.25 10.48 28.37
N TYR A 540 -16.21 10.89 27.11
CA TYR A 540 -16.80 12.15 26.63
C TYR A 540 -17.90 11.88 25.60
N GLY A 541 -19.05 12.53 25.77
CA GLY A 541 -20.15 12.52 24.81
C GLY A 541 -20.28 13.89 24.13
N LEU A 542 -20.46 13.89 22.83
CA LEU A 542 -20.87 15.08 22.06
C LEU A 542 -22.35 14.97 21.76
N ALA A 543 -23.09 16.01 22.11
CA ALA A 543 -24.52 16.07 21.91
C ALA A 543 -24.93 17.30 21.09
N HIS A 544 -25.99 17.13 20.31
CA HIS A 544 -26.73 18.21 19.69
C HIS A 544 -28.02 18.44 20.48
N ALA A 545 -28.06 19.52 21.25
CA ALA A 545 -29.20 19.89 22.08
C ALA A 545 -30.09 20.90 21.34
N ARG A 546 -31.35 20.53 21.07
CA ARG A 546 -32.30 21.36 20.32
C ARG A 546 -33.58 21.62 21.10
N THR A 547 -33.94 22.87 21.25
CA THR A 547 -35.26 23.34 21.69
C THR A 547 -35.87 24.21 20.59
N PRO A 548 -37.17 24.54 20.65
CA PRO A 548 -37.75 25.55 19.75
C PRO A 548 -37.04 26.91 19.82
N ALA A 549 -36.37 27.23 20.93
CA ALA A 549 -35.70 28.52 21.15
C ALA A 549 -34.18 28.49 20.90
N GLN A 550 -33.52 27.33 20.95
CA GLN A 550 -32.06 27.21 20.94
C GLN A 550 -31.59 25.90 20.30
N SER A 551 -30.48 25.96 19.55
CA SER A 551 -29.74 24.78 19.07
C SER A 551 -28.28 24.95 19.46
N ARG A 552 -27.71 23.99 20.18
CA ARG A 552 -26.34 24.06 20.73
C ARG A 552 -25.63 22.72 20.62
N ALA A 553 -24.33 22.77 20.36
CA ALA A 553 -23.44 21.65 20.62
C ALA A 553 -23.04 21.65 22.10
N ALA A 554 -23.02 20.47 22.70
CA ALA A 554 -22.63 20.25 24.09
C ALA A 554 -21.63 19.09 24.17
N VAL A 555 -20.56 19.27 24.94
CA VAL A 555 -19.66 18.18 25.32
C VAL A 555 -19.92 17.84 26.78
N LEU A 556 -20.07 16.57 27.09
CA LEU A 556 -20.32 16.05 28.42
C LEU A 556 -19.19 15.12 28.82
N ARG A 557 -18.75 15.18 30.09
CA ARG A 557 -17.82 14.20 30.65
C ARG A 557 -18.51 13.35 31.71
N TYR A 558 -18.32 12.04 31.62
CA TYR A 558 -18.91 11.07 32.53
C TYR A 558 -17.83 10.44 33.41
N SER A 559 -18.17 10.24 34.67
CA SER A 559 -17.43 9.39 35.60
C SER A 559 -17.60 7.91 35.26
N ALA A 560 -16.79 7.04 35.88
CA ALA A 560 -16.91 5.59 35.72
C ALA A 560 -18.26 5.02 36.22
N SER A 561 -18.95 5.70 37.15
CA SER A 561 -20.30 5.33 37.60
C SER A 561 -21.40 5.83 36.66
N GLY A 562 -21.07 6.68 35.69
CA GLY A 562 -22.01 7.26 34.73
C GLY A 562 -22.65 8.57 35.18
N ASP A 563 -22.32 9.08 36.36
CA ASP A 563 -22.67 10.45 36.74
C ASP A 563 -21.81 11.46 35.95
N LEU A 564 -22.37 12.63 35.67
CA LEU A 564 -21.60 13.73 35.06
C LEU A 564 -20.46 14.17 35.99
N ASP A 565 -19.26 14.30 35.43
CA ASP A 565 -18.09 14.72 36.18
C ASP A 565 -18.09 16.24 36.40
N ASN A 566 -18.44 16.66 37.61
CA ASN A 566 -18.54 18.07 38.00
C ASN A 566 -17.23 18.87 37.90
N SER A 567 -16.07 18.23 37.67
CA SER A 567 -14.81 18.93 37.39
C SER A 567 -14.64 19.33 35.92
N PHE A 568 -15.58 18.98 35.04
CA PHE A 568 -15.61 19.40 33.64
C PHE A 568 -16.69 20.46 33.39
N GLY A 569 -16.32 21.56 32.73
CA GLY A 569 -17.22 22.63 32.35
C GLY A 569 -18.06 23.12 33.54
N ARG A 570 -19.36 23.29 33.30
CA ARG A 570 -20.35 23.58 34.34
C ARG A 570 -21.16 22.32 34.62
N SER A 571 -20.93 21.71 35.79
CA SER A 571 -21.64 20.50 36.22
C SER A 571 -21.51 19.32 35.25
N GLY A 572 -20.30 19.12 34.71
CA GLY A 572 -19.99 18.05 33.76
C GLY A 572 -20.37 18.33 32.31
N MET A 573 -20.76 19.57 32.00
CA MET A 573 -21.17 19.99 30.66
C MET A 573 -20.44 21.25 30.18
N ALA A 574 -19.96 21.20 28.94
CA ALA A 574 -19.40 22.32 28.21
C ALA A 574 -20.30 22.65 27.02
N LEU A 575 -20.96 23.81 27.06
CA LEU A 575 -21.82 24.28 25.97
C LEU A 575 -21.04 25.19 25.03
N VAL A 576 -21.17 24.96 23.72
CA VAL A 576 -20.69 25.91 22.72
C VAL A 576 -21.52 27.20 22.83
N PRO A 577 -20.89 28.39 22.97
CA PRO A 577 -21.62 29.63 23.20
C PRO A 577 -22.61 29.97 22.09
N ALA A 578 -23.73 30.60 22.47
CA ALA A 578 -24.76 31.09 21.55
C ALA A 578 -24.21 32.03 20.46
N ALA A 579 -23.15 32.77 20.78
CA ALA A 579 -22.50 33.73 19.88
C ALA A 579 -21.80 33.06 18.68
N VAL A 580 -21.48 31.76 18.77
CA VAL A 580 -20.95 30.98 17.63
C VAL A 580 -22.04 30.77 16.58
N GLY A 581 -23.32 30.74 16.97
CA GLY A 581 -24.45 30.45 16.09
C GLY A 581 -24.97 29.02 16.25
N LYS A 582 -25.72 28.54 15.25
CA LYS A 582 -26.30 27.19 15.25
C LYS A 582 -25.30 26.19 14.66
N LEU A 583 -24.47 25.63 15.52
CA LEU A 583 -23.56 24.54 15.16
C LEU A 583 -24.32 23.20 15.19
N HIS A 584 -24.26 22.46 14.09
CA HIS A 584 -24.69 21.08 13.95
C HIS A 584 -23.45 20.18 14.10
N PRO A 585 -23.17 19.67 15.32
CA PRO A 585 -21.95 18.92 15.58
C PRO A 585 -22.01 17.52 14.95
N VAL A 586 -20.87 17.00 14.49
CA VAL A 586 -20.77 15.65 13.92
C VAL A 586 -19.70 14.78 14.57
N ARG A 587 -18.60 15.38 15.04
CA ARG A 587 -17.48 14.66 15.66
C ARG A 587 -16.81 15.44 16.78
N LEU A 588 -16.34 14.69 17.78
CA LEU A 588 -15.51 15.16 18.88
C LEU A 588 -14.13 14.56 18.74
N LEU A 589 -13.10 15.39 18.79
CA LEU A 589 -11.72 14.99 18.54
C LEU A 589 -10.85 15.48 19.69
N PRO A 590 -10.48 14.59 20.62
CA PRO A 590 -9.56 14.94 21.69
C PRO A 590 -8.12 15.03 21.16
N LEU A 591 -7.36 16.00 21.67
CA LEU A 591 -5.93 16.14 21.40
C LEU A 591 -5.25 16.83 22.58
N GLY A 592 -4.52 16.07 23.38
CA GLY A 592 -3.88 16.58 24.59
C GLY A 592 -4.91 17.16 25.58
N PRO A 593 -4.84 18.45 25.98
CA PRO A 593 -5.76 19.01 26.94
C PRO A 593 -6.99 19.60 26.25
N ARG A 594 -7.12 19.43 24.93
CA ARG A 594 -8.09 20.12 24.09
C ARG A 594 -9.09 19.15 23.50
N LEU A 595 -10.28 19.64 23.28
CA LEU A 595 -11.34 18.95 22.56
C LEU A 595 -11.76 19.81 21.36
N TYR A 596 -11.74 19.23 20.18
CA TYR A 596 -12.21 19.88 18.96
C TYR A 596 -13.57 19.32 18.59
N VAL A 597 -14.52 20.20 18.29
CA VAL A 597 -15.85 19.82 17.79
C VAL A 597 -15.94 20.26 16.35
N ALA A 598 -16.04 19.29 15.44
CA ALA A 598 -16.28 19.53 14.03
C ALA A 598 -17.79 19.43 13.73
N GLY A 599 -18.26 20.27 12.81
CA GLY A 599 -19.67 20.33 12.46
C GLY A 599 -19.95 21.26 11.29
N THR A 600 -21.24 21.53 11.10
CA THR A 600 -21.75 22.48 10.12
C THR A 600 -22.34 23.67 10.85
N LEU A 601 -21.91 24.88 10.51
CA LEU A 601 -22.53 26.10 11.01
C LEU A 601 -23.64 26.56 10.05
N GLU A 602 -24.83 26.76 10.59
CA GLU A 602 -25.96 27.31 9.85
C GLU A 602 -25.89 28.84 9.91
N GLU A 603 -25.32 29.44 8.85
CA GLU A 603 -25.37 30.88 8.59
C GLU A 603 -26.27 31.15 7.38
N SER A 604 -27.04 32.24 7.41
CA SER A 604 -27.82 32.64 6.25
C SER A 604 -26.92 33.46 5.31
N PRO A 605 -26.79 33.12 4.00
CA PRO A 605 -27.60 32.16 3.24
C PRO A 605 -26.99 30.76 3.04
N VAL A 606 -25.76 30.48 3.50
CA VAL A 606 -25.05 29.23 3.19
C VAL A 606 -24.55 28.54 4.47
N ARG A 607 -24.68 27.21 4.51
CA ARG A 607 -24.04 26.38 5.54
C ARG A 607 -22.54 26.28 5.27
N THR A 608 -21.72 26.45 6.31
CA THR A 608 -20.25 26.33 6.22
C THR A 608 -19.74 25.23 7.15
N LEU A 609 -18.59 24.64 6.87
CA LEU A 609 -17.92 23.80 7.85
C LEU A 609 -17.48 24.65 9.03
N ALA A 610 -17.46 24.07 10.22
CA ALA A 610 -16.99 24.76 11.40
C ALA A 610 -16.27 23.81 12.36
N ILE A 611 -15.21 24.32 12.96
CA ILE A 611 -14.48 23.70 14.06
C ILE A 611 -14.46 24.69 15.22
N VAL A 612 -14.85 24.22 16.39
CA VAL A 612 -14.67 24.94 17.66
C VAL A 612 -13.75 24.16 18.58
N ARG A 613 -13.14 24.84 19.54
CA ARG A 613 -12.19 24.25 20.48
C ARG A 613 -12.62 24.49 21.92
N LEU A 614 -12.43 23.48 22.76
CA LEU A 614 -12.49 23.55 24.21
C LEU A 614 -11.10 23.20 24.78
N GLU A 615 -10.73 23.84 25.89
CA GLU A 615 -9.55 23.50 26.72
C GLU A 615 -9.90 22.57 27.88
#